data_AF-A0A962N4P9-F1
#
_entry.id   AF-A0A962N4P9-F1
#
_cell.length_a   1.000
_cell.length_b   1.000
_cell.length_c   1.000
_cell.angle_alpha   90.00
_cell.angle_beta   90.00
_cell.angle_gamma   90.00
#
_symmetry.space_group_name_H-M   'P 1'
#
loop_
_entity.id
_entity.type
_entity.pdbx_description
1 polymer ?
#
loop_
_entity_poly.entity_id
_entity_poly.type
_entity_poly.pdbx_seq_one_letter_code
_entity_poly.pdbx_strand_id
1 'polypeptide(L)' 'MNESNDQTIRNRREQLLSALGERILVLDGAMGTMIQRLKLSEQQFRGERLAATERDLKGNNDILTLTQP' A
#
# COMPACT_ATOMS: atom_id res chain seq x y z
N MET A 1 -1.13 23.50 16.62
CA MET A 1 -0.20 22.60 15.89
C MET A 1 -0.81 21.97 14.63
N ASN A 2 -1.91 22.49 14.05
CA ASN A 2 -2.59 21.85 12.90
C ASN A 2 -2.44 22.58 11.56
N GLU A 3 -1.87 23.79 11.52
CA GLU A 3 -1.85 24.63 10.31
C GLU A 3 -0.93 24.08 9.19
N SER A 4 0.21 23.48 9.55
CA SER A 4 1.16 22.93 8.57
C SER A 4 0.63 21.70 7.82
N ASN A 5 -0.25 20.92 8.46
CA ASN A 5 -0.82 19.71 7.87
C ASN A 5 -1.92 20.07 6.85
N ASP A 6 -2.74 21.06 7.18
CA ASP A 6 -3.77 21.60 6.28
C ASP A 6 -3.16 22.23 5.02
N GLN A 7 -2.05 22.96 5.15
CA GLN A 7 -1.37 23.54 3.99
C GLN A 7 -0.81 22.47 3.05
N THR A 8 -0.32 21.36 3.60
CA THR A 8 0.23 20.23 2.83
C THR A 8 -0.85 19.50 2.04
N ILE A 9 -2.03 19.28 2.65
CA ILE A 9 -3.17 18.62 1.98
C ILE A 9 -3.69 19.49 0.83
N ARG A 10 -3.82 20.81 1.04
CA ARG A 10 -4.22 21.75 -0.01
C ARG A 10 -3.28 21.69 -1.23
N ASN A 11 -1.97 21.67 -0.98
CA ASN A 11 -0.96 21.60 -2.04
C ASN A 11 -1.06 20.30 -2.88
N ARG A 12 -1.20 19.13 -2.24
CA ARG A 12 -1.34 17.85 -2.96
C ARG A 12 -2.59 17.81 -3.85
N ARG A 13 -3.70 18.37 -3.35
CA ARG A 13 -4.96 18.44 -4.11
C ARG A 13 -4.79 19.32 -5.36
N GLU A 14 -4.19 20.49 -5.21
CA GLU A 14 -3.95 21.43 -6.32
C GLU A 14 -3.06 20.79 -7.39
N GLN A 15 -1.99 20.12 -6.98
CA GLN A 15 -1.10 19.39 -7.90
C GLN A 15 -1.83 18.29 -8.67
N LEU A 16 -2.66 17.50 -8.00
CA LEU A 16 -3.45 16.43 -8.64
C LEU A 16 -4.43 17.01 -9.67
N LEU A 17 -5.15 18.08 -9.30
CA LEU A 17 -6.11 18.73 -10.18
C LEU A 17 -5.44 19.37 -11.40
N SER A 18 -4.28 20.03 -11.22
CA SER A 18 -3.49 20.57 -12.34
C SER A 18 -3.09 19.46 -13.31
N ALA A 19 -2.55 18.35 -12.79
CA ALA A 19 -2.09 17.24 -13.61
C ALA A 19 -3.23 16.56 -14.39
N LEU A 20 -4.44 16.46 -13.80
CA LEU A 20 -5.63 15.95 -14.48
C LEU A 20 -6.09 16.83 -15.65
N GLY A 21 -5.84 18.14 -15.59
CA GLY A 21 -6.16 19.06 -16.68
C GLY A 21 -5.16 19.01 -17.85
N GLU A 22 -3.90 18.63 -17.57
CA GLU A 22 -2.82 18.61 -18.56
C GLU A 22 -2.67 17.24 -19.26
N ARG A 23 -3.02 16.15 -18.57
CA ARG A 23 -2.80 14.79 -19.09
C ARG A 23 -3.71 13.76 -18.43
N ILE A 24 -3.86 12.63 -19.10
CA ILE A 24 -4.51 11.45 -18.51
C ILE A 24 -3.60 10.90 -17.41
N LEU A 25 -4.15 10.77 -16.21
CA LEU A 25 -3.49 10.08 -15.11
C LEU A 25 -3.94 8.62 -15.09
N VAL A 26 -2.99 7.72 -14.88
CA VAL A 26 -3.22 6.29 -14.75
C VAL A 26 -2.95 5.92 -13.30
N LEU A 27 -3.93 5.27 -12.67
CA LEU A 27 -3.74 4.64 -11.37
C LEU A 27 -3.10 3.26 -11.54
N ASP A 28 -2.38 2.82 -10.54
CA ASP A 28 -1.85 1.46 -10.51
C ASP A 28 -3.00 0.44 -10.54
N GLY A 29 -2.68 -0.75 -11.07
CA GLY A 29 -3.65 -1.81 -11.28
C GLY A 29 -3.93 -2.65 -10.03
N ALA A 30 -4.54 -3.82 -10.23
CA ALA A 30 -4.93 -4.71 -9.15
C ALA A 30 -3.73 -5.38 -8.43
N MET A 31 -3.20 -4.69 -7.41
CA MET A 31 -2.10 -5.15 -6.56
C MET A 31 -2.37 -6.54 -5.96
N GLY A 32 -3.58 -6.81 -5.47
CA GLY A 32 -3.93 -8.11 -4.89
C GLY A 32 -3.84 -9.27 -5.88
N THR A 33 -4.17 -9.05 -7.15
CA THR A 33 -4.03 -10.09 -8.19
C THR A 33 -2.57 -10.38 -8.49
N MET A 34 -1.70 -9.35 -8.45
CA MET A 34 -0.26 -9.54 -8.60
C MET A 34 0.31 -10.39 -7.45
N ILE A 35 -0.11 -10.12 -6.21
CA ILE A 35 0.31 -10.90 -5.04
C ILE A 35 -0.16 -12.36 -5.12
N GLN A 36 -1.40 -12.59 -5.56
CA GLN A 36 -1.91 -13.96 -5.73
C GLN A 36 -1.08 -14.78 -6.72
N ARG A 37 -0.50 -14.16 -7.76
CA ARG A 37 0.40 -14.84 -8.72
C ARG A 37 1.71 -15.28 -8.10
N LEU A 38 2.19 -14.59 -7.06
CA LEU A 38 3.42 -14.96 -6.34
C LEU A 38 3.26 -16.24 -5.50
N LYS A 39 2.02 -16.71 -5.29
CA LYS A 39 1.69 -17.93 -4.54
C LYS A 39 2.42 -18.01 -3.19
N LEU A 40 2.49 -16.87 -2.49
CA LEU A 40 3.20 -16.77 -1.24
C LEU A 40 2.68 -17.77 -0.20
N SER A 41 3.61 -18.44 0.47
CA SER A 41 3.33 -19.36 1.56
C SER A 41 2.99 -18.60 2.86
N GLU A 42 2.38 -19.30 3.81
CA GLU A 42 2.11 -18.76 5.15
C GLU A 42 3.39 -18.21 5.81
N GLN A 43 4.51 -18.91 5.65
CA GLN A 43 5.80 -18.47 6.19
C GLN A 43 6.28 -17.17 5.54
N GLN A 44 6.02 -16.98 4.25
CA GLN A 44 6.37 -15.76 3.52
C GLN A 44 5.46 -14.57 3.86
N PHE A 45 4.19 -14.81 4.22
CA PHE A 45 3.32 -13.77 4.77
C PHE A 45 3.76 -13.36 6.17
N ARG A 46 4.15 -14.34 6.98
CA ARG A 46 4.53 -14.17 8.38
C ARG A 46 5.89 -13.50 8.58
N GLY A 47 6.87 -13.87 7.75
CA GLY A 47 8.25 -13.41 7.90
C GLY A 47 8.82 -13.67 9.30
N GLU A 48 9.91 -12.99 9.63
CA GLU A 48 10.51 -13.10 10.97
C GLU A 48 9.72 -12.31 12.02
N ARG A 49 9.17 -11.15 11.62
CA ARG A 49 8.50 -10.22 12.53
C ARG A 49 7.21 -10.77 13.14
N LEU A 50 6.50 -11.66 12.44
CA LEU A 50 5.24 -12.24 12.91
C LEU A 50 5.34 -13.76 13.14
N ALA A 51 6.55 -14.30 13.22
CA ALA A 51 6.83 -15.74 13.35
C ALA A 51 6.07 -16.41 14.52
N ALA A 52 5.90 -15.69 15.63
CA ALA A 52 5.23 -16.18 16.84
C ALA A 52 3.69 -15.99 16.86
N THR A 53 3.08 -15.44 15.80
CA THR A 53 1.64 -15.18 15.77
C THR A 53 0.86 -16.49 15.56
N GLU A 54 -0.11 -16.82 16.41
CA GLU A 54 -0.82 -18.11 16.31
C GLU A 54 -1.91 -18.13 15.23
N ARG A 55 -2.30 -16.97 14.70
CA ARG A 55 -3.31 -16.86 13.63
C ARG A 55 -2.67 -17.02 12.26
N ASP A 56 -3.44 -17.57 11.32
CA ASP A 56 -3.07 -17.58 9.91
C ASP A 56 -3.08 -16.17 9.34
N LEU A 57 -2.03 -15.86 8.58
CA LEU A 57 -1.75 -14.54 8.05
C LEU A 57 -1.82 -14.48 6.53
N LYS A 58 -1.81 -15.64 5.86
CA LYS A 58 -1.95 -15.72 4.41
C LYS A 58 -3.24 -15.07 3.93
N GLY A 59 -3.09 -14.21 2.92
CA GLY A 59 -4.19 -13.44 2.33
C GLY A 59 -4.36 -12.05 2.95
N ASN A 60 -3.71 -11.76 4.08
CA ASN A 60 -3.59 -10.39 4.55
C ASN A 60 -2.45 -9.70 3.79
N ASN A 61 -2.78 -8.88 2.78
CA ASN A 61 -1.74 -8.24 1.97
C ASN A 61 -1.08 -7.06 2.68
N ASP A 62 -1.77 -6.44 3.64
CA ASP A 62 -1.24 -5.26 4.34
C ASP A 62 0.01 -5.60 5.15
N ILE A 63 0.07 -6.80 5.74
CA ILE A 63 1.24 -7.24 6.51
C ILE A 63 2.47 -7.48 5.63
N LEU A 64 2.31 -7.68 4.31
CA LEU A 64 3.45 -7.85 3.41
C LEU A 64 4.31 -6.59 3.37
N THR A 65 3.74 -5.41 3.64
CA THR A 65 4.53 -4.17 3.80
C THR A 65 5.53 -4.25 4.96
N LEU A 66 5.30 -5.13 5.94
CA LEU A 66 6.17 -5.31 7.10
C LEU A 66 7.10 -6.51 6.94
N THR A 67 6.64 -7.57 6.27
CA THR A 67 7.33 -8.85 6.19
C THR A 67 8.09 -9.05 4.87
N GLN A 68 7.71 -8.34 3.81
CA GLN A 68 8.36 -8.29 2.50
C GLN A 68 8.27 -6.87 1.88
N PRO A 69 9.00 -5.89 2.45
CA PRO A 69 8.99 -4.51 1.97
C PRO A 69 9.66 -4.33 0.59
#